data_AF-A0A7W7R9Q5-F1
#
_entry.id   AF-A0A7W7R9Q5-F1
#
_cell.length_a   1.000
_cell.length_b   1.000
_cell.length_c   1.000
_cell.angle_alpha   90.00
_cell.angle_beta   90.00
_cell.angle_gamma   90.00
#
_symmetry.space_group_name_H-M   'P 1'
#
loop_
_entity.id
_entity.type
_entity.pdbx_description
1 polymer ?
#
loop_
_entity_poly.entity_id
_entity_poly.type
_entity_poly.pdbx_seq_one_letter_code
_entity_poly.pdbx_strand_id
1 'polypeptide(L)'
;MREVTITSYTGKEFTAVIPTVGDRVVQRAMRDAIEPVLEARAFADWVSGYRAGRNRITALRDADQYLRAGYRWVADADVRQASAGSSASEVTDWLSEHVADGTFLDLFHRVLKPLPYPIVPGTALAPLLINLRLSRVDVALAGLRVVRFADNYCLFCRDSSESAEAMASVTVALATCGLEPHPDKSQIRSGVNAEDLFLIAG
;
A
#
# COMPACT_ATOMS: atom_id res chain seq x y z
N MET A 1 14.29 8.46 -19.33
CA MET A 1 14.16 7.30 -18.41
C MET A 1 14.58 6.02 -19.13
N ARG A 2 14.89 4.94 -18.40
CA ARG A 2 15.22 3.61 -18.95
C ARG A 2 14.39 2.55 -18.26
N GLU A 3 13.70 1.69 -19.00
CA GLU A 3 13.04 0.49 -18.48
C GLU A 3 14.06 -0.64 -18.27
N VAL A 4 13.90 -1.38 -17.17
CA VAL A 4 14.78 -2.49 -16.80
C VAL A 4 13.93 -3.62 -16.22
N THR A 5 14.15 -4.84 -16.69
CA THR A 5 13.59 -6.05 -16.07
C THR A 5 14.48 -6.44 -14.89
N ILE A 6 13.87 -6.60 -13.71
CA ILE A 6 14.55 -7.02 -12.49
C ILE A 6 13.96 -8.37 -12.06
N THR A 7 14.83 -9.33 -11.82
CA THR A 7 14.47 -10.60 -11.18
C THR A 7 14.57 -10.41 -9.66
N SER A 8 13.46 -10.57 -8.96
CA SER A 8 13.42 -10.56 -7.50
C SER A 8 14.11 -11.80 -6.93
N TYR A 9 14.38 -11.80 -5.62
CA TYR A 9 15.01 -12.92 -4.93
C TYR A 9 14.16 -14.21 -4.96
N THR A 10 12.84 -14.10 -5.18
CA THR A 10 11.94 -15.25 -5.38
C THR A 10 11.91 -15.76 -6.83
N GLY A 11 12.74 -15.21 -7.71
CA GLY A 11 12.76 -15.54 -9.14
C GLY A 11 11.66 -14.83 -9.96
N LYS A 12 10.75 -14.08 -9.32
CA LYS A 12 9.73 -13.31 -10.04
C LYS A 12 10.36 -12.12 -10.76
N GLU A 13 10.14 -12.03 -12.07
CA GLU A 13 10.53 -10.87 -12.87
C GLU A 13 9.48 -9.75 -12.80
N PHE A 14 9.94 -8.50 -12.75
CA PHE A 14 9.09 -7.33 -12.87
C PHE A 14 9.82 -6.19 -13.60
N THR A 15 9.05 -5.36 -14.29
CA THR A 15 9.58 -4.17 -14.97
C THR A 15 9.65 -3.00 -14.01
N ALA A 16 10.84 -2.41 -13.90
CA ALA A 16 11.09 -1.17 -13.19
C ALA A 16 11.56 -0.08 -14.17
N VAL A 17 11.48 1.18 -13.75
CA VAL A 17 12.05 2.31 -14.47
C VAL A 17 13.18 2.94 -13.69
N ILE A 18 14.16 3.46 -14.42
CA ILE A 18 15.22 4.31 -13.90
C ILE A 18 15.00 5.70 -14.51
N PRO A 19 14.39 6.64 -13.76
CA PRO A 19 14.24 8.02 -14.23
C PRO A 19 15.61 8.69 -14.38
N THR A 20 15.69 9.80 -15.13
CA THR A 20 16.94 10.58 -15.19
C THR A 20 17.26 11.20 -13.82
N VAL A 21 18.49 11.70 -13.64
CA VAL A 21 18.83 12.41 -12.39
C VAL A 21 17.87 13.58 -12.14
N GLY A 22 17.59 14.38 -13.19
CA GLY A 22 16.64 15.49 -13.12
C GLY A 22 15.24 15.04 -12.72
N ASP A 23 14.72 13.97 -13.36
CA ASP A 23 13.41 13.42 -13.02
C ASP A 23 13.34 12.96 -11.57
N ARG A 24 14.39 12.30 -11.06
CA ARG A 24 14.42 11.84 -9.66
C ARG A 24 14.44 13.02 -8.68
N VAL A 25 15.14 14.11 -9.00
CA VAL A 25 15.14 15.33 -8.18
C VAL A 25 13.73 15.93 -8.13
N VAL A 26 13.06 16.06 -9.29
CA VAL A 26 11.69 16.58 -9.37
C VAL A 26 10.71 15.68 -8.61
N GLN A 27 10.75 14.37 -8.86
CA GLN A 27 9.88 13.39 -8.18
C GLN A 27 10.10 13.39 -6.67
N ARG A 28 11.36 13.53 -6.21
CA ARG A 28 11.67 13.60 -4.78
C ARG A 28 11.14 14.89 -4.16
N ALA A 29 11.38 16.04 -4.80
CA ALA A 29 10.86 17.32 -4.34
C ALA A 29 9.33 17.33 -4.26
N MET A 30 8.65 16.74 -5.26
CA MET A 30 7.21 16.53 -5.22
C MET A 30 6.81 15.68 -4.03
N ARG A 31 7.42 14.51 -3.84
CA ARG A 31 7.15 13.63 -2.69
C ARG A 31 7.27 14.39 -1.37
N ASP A 32 8.38 15.12 -1.17
CA ASP A 32 8.64 15.84 0.07
C ASP A 32 7.59 16.95 0.32
N ALA A 33 7.00 17.52 -0.73
CA ALA A 33 5.92 18.50 -0.62
C ALA A 33 4.56 17.85 -0.28
N ILE A 34 4.22 16.68 -0.85
CA ILE A 34 2.91 16.05 -0.66
C ILE A 34 2.83 15.09 0.53
N GLU A 35 3.93 14.46 0.92
CA GLU A 35 3.96 13.46 1.98
C GLU A 35 3.39 14.00 3.31
N PRO A 36 3.76 15.20 3.81
CA PRO A 36 3.17 15.74 5.04
C PRO A 36 1.64 15.96 4.96
N VAL A 37 1.12 16.31 3.78
CA VAL A 37 -0.32 16.51 3.57
C VAL A 37 -1.05 15.16 3.63
N LEU A 38 -0.51 14.14 2.98
CA LEU A 38 -1.11 12.80 2.98
C LEU A 38 -0.98 12.11 4.34
N GLU A 39 0.14 12.29 5.03
CA GLU A 39 0.32 11.83 6.41
C GLU A 39 -0.75 12.40 7.35
N ALA A 40 -1.10 13.69 7.19
CA ALA A 40 -2.08 14.35 8.04
C ALA A 40 -3.55 14.05 7.67
N ARG A 41 -3.83 13.64 6.43
CA ARG A 41 -5.21 13.62 5.89
C ARG A 41 -5.66 12.29 5.29
N ALA A 42 -4.75 11.44 4.85
CA ALA A 42 -5.07 10.24 4.08
C ALA A 42 -4.64 8.94 4.78
N PHE A 43 -3.48 8.92 5.44
CA PHE A 43 -2.90 7.67 5.94
C PHE A 43 -3.34 7.34 7.36
N ALA A 44 -3.94 6.16 7.54
CA ALA A 44 -4.35 5.67 8.84
C ALA A 44 -3.15 5.29 9.72
N ASP A 45 -3.30 5.41 11.04
CA ASP A 45 -2.22 5.14 12.01
C ASP A 45 -1.77 3.68 12.05
N TRP A 46 -2.56 2.75 11.53
CA TRP A 46 -2.22 1.33 11.45
C TRP A 46 -1.45 0.94 10.17
N VAL A 47 -1.11 1.91 9.33
CA VAL A 47 -0.28 1.73 8.13
C VAL A 47 1.18 2.06 8.46
N SER A 48 2.10 1.12 8.20
CA SER A 48 3.54 1.34 8.47
C SER A 48 4.45 1.31 7.24
N GLY A 49 4.06 0.65 6.15
CA GLY A 49 4.91 0.55 4.95
C GLY A 49 5.14 1.90 4.28
N TYR A 50 6.37 2.15 3.83
CA TYR A 50 6.77 3.35 3.07
C TYR A 50 6.54 4.72 3.75
N ARG A 51 6.28 4.76 5.05
CA ARG A 51 6.07 6.00 5.81
C ARG A 51 7.30 6.40 6.62
N ALA A 52 7.55 7.69 6.75
CA ALA A 52 8.66 8.21 7.55
C ALA A 52 8.50 7.80 9.02
N GLY A 53 9.61 7.38 9.66
CA GLY A 53 9.61 6.95 11.07
C GLY A 53 8.90 5.63 11.37
N ARG A 54 8.32 4.97 10.36
CA ARG A 54 7.66 3.65 10.51
C ARG A 54 8.41 2.60 9.71
N ASN A 55 8.41 1.37 10.21
CA ASN A 55 9.05 0.24 9.55
C ASN A 55 8.32 -1.07 9.87
N ARG A 56 8.88 -2.20 9.41
CA ARG A 56 8.26 -3.52 9.65
C ARG A 56 8.14 -3.84 11.14
N ILE A 57 9.13 -3.44 11.95
CA ILE A 57 9.10 -3.65 13.40
C ILE A 57 7.94 -2.87 14.04
N THR A 58 7.60 -1.69 13.52
CA THR A 58 6.39 -0.96 13.95
C THR A 58 5.13 -1.80 13.71
N ALA A 59 4.95 -2.31 12.49
CA ALA A 59 3.80 -3.16 12.16
C ALA A 59 3.73 -4.43 13.03
N LEU A 60 4.89 -5.06 13.30
CA LEU A 60 4.97 -6.24 14.19
C LEU A 60 4.57 -5.91 15.63
N ARG A 61 4.93 -4.73 16.14
CA ARG A 61 4.52 -4.29 17.49
C ARG A 61 3.02 -4.01 17.55
N ASP A 62 2.45 -3.42 16.51
CA ASP A 62 1.00 -3.17 16.42
C ASP A 62 0.24 -4.51 16.36
N ALA A 63 0.76 -5.48 15.59
CA ALA A 63 0.22 -6.84 15.52
C ALA A 63 0.30 -7.58 16.88
N ASP A 64 1.45 -7.53 17.54
CA ASP A 64 1.67 -8.18 18.85
C ASP A 64 0.69 -7.66 19.92
N GLN A 65 0.35 -6.37 19.89
CA GLN A 65 -0.67 -5.80 20.79
C GLN A 65 -2.03 -6.47 20.61
N TYR A 66 -2.50 -6.66 19.37
CA TYR A 66 -3.77 -7.34 19.11
C TYR A 66 -3.71 -8.82 19.50
N LEU A 67 -2.62 -9.50 19.16
CA LEU A 67 -2.44 -10.90 19.54
C LEU A 67 -2.50 -11.04 21.07
N ARG A 68 -1.74 -10.24 21.83
CA ARG A 68 -1.75 -10.25 23.31
C ARG A 68 -3.13 -9.94 23.90
N ALA A 69 -3.93 -9.13 23.23
CA ALA A 69 -5.32 -8.85 23.62
C ALA A 69 -6.31 -9.99 23.32
N GLY A 70 -5.84 -11.12 22.76
CA GLY A 70 -6.63 -12.33 22.54
C GLY A 70 -7.21 -12.49 21.13
N TYR A 71 -6.86 -11.62 20.19
CA TYR A 71 -7.29 -11.72 18.79
C TYR A 71 -6.38 -12.69 18.02
N ARG A 72 -6.60 -14.00 18.22
CA ARG A 72 -5.71 -15.09 17.76
C ARG A 72 -5.97 -15.59 16.33
N TRP A 73 -6.98 -15.06 15.66
CA TRP A 73 -7.29 -15.35 14.25
C TRP A 73 -6.90 -14.14 13.40
N VAL A 74 -6.30 -14.36 12.23
CA VAL A 74 -5.85 -13.28 11.35
C VAL A 74 -6.34 -13.55 9.94
N ALA A 75 -7.08 -12.61 9.37
CA ALA A 75 -7.28 -12.55 7.93
C ALA A 75 -6.07 -11.82 7.32
N ASP A 76 -5.17 -12.59 6.71
CA ASP A 76 -3.95 -12.12 6.05
C ASP A 76 -4.24 -11.99 4.55
N ALA A 77 -4.32 -10.76 4.05
CA ALA A 77 -4.68 -10.43 2.68
C ALA A 77 -3.55 -9.64 1.99
N ASP A 78 -2.93 -10.26 0.99
CA ASP A 78 -1.91 -9.64 0.14
C ASP A 78 -2.60 -9.06 -1.10
N VAL A 79 -2.46 -7.77 -1.39
CA VAL A 79 -3.14 -7.17 -2.55
C VAL A 79 -2.46 -7.59 -3.85
N ARG A 80 -3.23 -8.14 -4.79
CA ARG A 80 -2.72 -8.49 -6.11
C ARG A 80 -2.39 -7.21 -6.90
N GLN A 81 -1.12 -7.07 -7.27
CA GLN A 81 -0.64 -6.03 -8.20
C GLN A 81 -1.07 -4.59 -7.80
N ALA A 82 -0.84 -4.17 -6.55
CA ALA A 82 -1.25 -2.86 -6.04
C ALA A 82 -0.78 -1.65 -6.89
N SER A 83 0.28 -1.81 -7.69
CA SER A 83 0.82 -0.79 -8.59
C SER A 83 0.18 -0.71 -9.98
N ALA A 84 -0.60 -1.72 -10.40
CA ALA A 84 -1.07 -1.86 -11.78
C ALA A 84 -2.49 -1.30 -11.99
N GLY A 85 -2.85 -0.98 -13.24
CA GLY A 85 -4.24 -0.68 -13.60
C GLY A 85 -4.75 0.69 -13.17
N SER A 86 -3.87 1.69 -13.09
CA SER A 86 -4.26 3.10 -12.92
C SER A 86 -3.63 3.96 -14.01
N SER A 87 -4.35 5.00 -14.42
CA SER A 87 -3.88 6.02 -15.35
C SER A 87 -3.32 7.23 -14.62
N ALA A 88 -2.51 8.05 -15.30
CA ALA A 88 -1.95 9.27 -14.71
C ALA A 88 -3.06 10.26 -14.29
N SER A 89 -4.20 10.26 -14.99
CA SER A 89 -5.37 11.07 -14.61
C SER A 89 -5.96 10.58 -13.29
N GLU A 90 -6.27 9.28 -13.18
CA GLU A 90 -6.86 8.71 -11.95
C GLU A 90 -5.98 8.96 -10.72
N VAL A 91 -4.66 8.78 -10.83
CA VAL A 91 -3.74 9.05 -9.71
C VAL A 91 -3.69 10.54 -9.35
N THR A 92 -3.83 11.42 -10.34
CA THR A 92 -3.92 12.87 -10.10
C THR A 92 -5.25 13.22 -9.41
N ASP A 93 -6.35 12.58 -9.81
CA ASP A 93 -7.67 12.77 -9.21
C ASP A 93 -7.65 12.35 -7.73
N TRP A 94 -7.02 11.21 -7.40
CA TRP A 94 -6.86 10.79 -5.99
C TRP A 94 -6.08 11.81 -5.17
N LEU A 95 -5.03 12.42 -5.75
CA LEU A 95 -4.25 13.44 -5.07
C LEU A 95 -5.05 14.76 -4.89
N SER A 96 -5.92 15.08 -5.85
CA SER A 96 -6.73 16.30 -5.83
C SER A 96 -7.73 16.35 -4.66
N GLU A 97 -8.09 15.20 -4.10
CA GLU A 97 -8.92 15.10 -2.88
C GLU A 97 -8.20 15.71 -1.65
N HIS A 98 -6.87 15.79 -1.68
CA HIS A 98 -6.05 16.27 -0.56
C HIS A 98 -5.30 17.58 -0.84
N VAL A 99 -4.98 17.85 -2.11
CA VAL A 99 -4.19 19.00 -2.58
C VAL A 99 -5.03 19.86 -3.52
N ALA A 100 -5.21 21.14 -3.20
CA ALA A 100 -6.04 22.06 -3.98
C ALA A 100 -5.25 22.91 -5.01
N ASP A 101 -3.92 22.88 -4.98
CA ASP A 101 -3.09 23.65 -5.92
C ASP A 101 -3.13 23.03 -7.32
N GLY A 102 -3.92 23.63 -8.21
CA GLY A 102 -4.06 23.16 -9.60
C GLY A 102 -2.76 23.21 -10.40
N THR A 103 -1.86 24.16 -10.12
CA THR A 103 -0.56 24.24 -10.82
C THR A 103 0.34 23.08 -10.41
N PHE A 104 0.30 22.70 -9.13
CA PHE A 104 0.98 21.51 -8.64
C PHE A 104 0.39 20.24 -9.26
N LEU A 105 -0.94 20.08 -9.26
CA LEU A 105 -1.62 18.91 -9.84
C LEU A 105 -1.32 18.76 -11.34
N ASP A 106 -1.31 19.85 -12.10
CA ASP A 106 -0.93 19.84 -13.51
C ASP A 106 0.52 19.36 -13.71
N LEU A 107 1.44 19.82 -12.86
CA LEU A 107 2.83 19.39 -12.93
C LEU A 107 2.98 17.92 -12.54
N PHE A 108 2.27 17.48 -11.49
CA PHE A 108 2.24 16.09 -11.04
C PHE A 108 1.73 15.16 -12.16
N HIS A 109 0.60 15.51 -12.79
CA HIS A 109 0.08 14.78 -13.94
C HIS A 109 1.09 14.69 -15.08
N ARG A 110 1.75 15.81 -15.43
CA ARG A 110 2.79 15.83 -16.48
C ARG A 110 3.99 14.93 -16.14
N VAL A 111 4.37 14.80 -14.88
CA VAL A 111 5.45 13.92 -14.44
C VAL A 111 5.07 12.44 -14.52
N LEU A 112 3.80 12.10 -14.27
CA LEU A 112 3.31 10.72 -14.33
C LEU A 112 3.01 10.25 -15.76
N LYS A 113 2.49 11.13 -16.62
CA LYS A 113 2.06 10.81 -17.99
C LYS A 113 3.09 10.07 -18.86
N PRO A 114 4.40 10.39 -18.85
CA PRO A 114 5.36 9.68 -19.68
C PRO A 114 5.80 8.33 -19.11
N LEU A 115 5.43 7.98 -17.86
CA LEU A 115 5.79 6.69 -17.27
C LEU A 115 4.99 5.56 -17.94
N PRO A 116 5.52 4.31 -17.99
CA PRO A 116 4.78 3.17 -18.53
C PRO A 116 3.45 2.93 -17.81
N TYR A 117 3.45 3.17 -16.51
CA TYR A 117 2.26 3.32 -15.67
C TYR A 117 2.62 4.19 -14.46
N PRO A 118 1.65 4.84 -13.80
CA PRO A 118 1.93 5.88 -12.79
C PRO A 118 2.67 5.40 -11.55
N ILE A 119 2.37 4.17 -11.09
CA ILE A 119 2.92 3.58 -9.86
C ILE A 119 4.05 2.60 -10.20
N VAL A 120 4.90 2.96 -11.17
CA VAL A 120 5.98 2.07 -11.65
C VAL A 120 7.16 1.98 -10.67
N PRO A 121 7.65 0.76 -10.33
CA PRO A 121 8.82 0.58 -9.47
C PRO A 121 10.03 1.34 -9.97
N GLY A 122 10.81 1.91 -9.05
CA GLY A 122 12.03 2.66 -9.33
C GLY A 122 11.85 4.18 -9.44
N THR A 123 10.60 4.67 -9.46
CA THR A 123 10.31 6.11 -9.27
C THR A 123 10.32 6.48 -7.79
N ALA A 124 10.64 7.74 -7.46
CA ALA A 124 10.62 8.20 -6.08
C ALA A 124 9.19 8.35 -5.53
N LEU A 125 8.19 8.44 -6.40
CA LEU A 125 6.77 8.60 -6.05
C LEU A 125 6.05 7.27 -5.79
N ALA A 126 6.42 6.19 -6.50
CA ALA A 126 5.66 4.94 -6.45
C ALA A 126 5.32 4.43 -5.04
N PRO A 127 6.25 4.39 -4.05
CA PRO A 127 5.92 3.95 -2.70
C PRO A 127 4.80 4.77 -2.03
N LEU A 128 4.83 6.10 -2.20
CA LEU A 128 3.81 7.00 -1.67
C LEU A 128 2.47 6.82 -2.39
N LEU A 129 2.51 6.60 -3.71
CA LEU A 129 1.30 6.40 -4.52
C LEU A 129 0.61 5.06 -4.26
N ILE A 130 1.35 4.02 -3.87
CA ILE A 130 0.76 2.77 -3.35
C ILE A 130 -0.07 3.07 -2.11
N ASN A 131 0.49 3.82 -1.16
CA ASN A 131 -0.25 4.20 0.05
C ASN A 131 -1.43 5.11 -0.24
N LEU A 132 -1.29 6.07 -1.16
CA LEU A 132 -2.41 6.93 -1.58
C LEU A 132 -3.55 6.10 -2.17
N ARG A 133 -3.24 5.17 -3.08
CA ARG A 133 -4.26 4.26 -3.65
C ARG A 133 -4.95 3.45 -2.56
N LEU A 134 -4.18 2.83 -1.67
CA LEU A 134 -4.71 1.95 -0.63
C LEU A 134 -5.39 2.72 0.50
N SER A 135 -5.14 4.01 0.68
CA SER A 135 -5.87 4.84 1.66
C SER A 135 -7.38 4.85 1.43
N ARG A 136 -7.81 4.73 0.17
CA ARG A 136 -9.22 4.61 -0.23
C ARG A 136 -9.86 3.31 0.27
N VAL A 137 -9.07 2.24 0.33
CA VAL A 137 -9.46 0.95 0.93
C VAL A 137 -9.41 1.04 2.45
N ASP A 138 -8.39 1.72 2.99
CA ASP A 138 -8.19 1.88 4.43
C ASP A 138 -9.41 2.55 5.12
N VAL A 139 -10.06 3.51 4.45
CA VAL A 139 -11.29 4.17 4.95
C VAL A 139 -12.41 3.16 5.23
N ALA A 140 -12.61 2.17 4.34
CA ALA A 140 -13.68 1.17 4.50
C ALA A 140 -13.39 0.16 5.62
N LEU A 141 -12.12 0.04 6.03
CA LEU A 141 -11.68 -0.85 7.11
C LEU A 141 -11.50 -0.12 8.44
N ALA A 142 -11.80 1.18 8.47
CA ALA A 142 -11.77 1.96 9.70
C ALA A 142 -12.71 1.35 10.76
N GLY A 143 -12.20 1.17 11.98
CA GLY A 143 -12.93 0.53 13.08
C GLY A 143 -12.67 -0.98 13.22
N LEU A 144 -12.04 -1.61 12.24
CA LEU A 144 -11.51 -2.97 12.39
C LEU A 144 -10.11 -2.96 13.01
N ARG A 145 -9.69 -4.08 13.59
CA ARG A 145 -8.35 -4.27 14.14
C ARG A 145 -7.40 -4.63 13.00
N VAL A 146 -6.94 -3.63 12.28
CA VAL A 146 -6.10 -3.81 11.09
C VAL A 146 -4.67 -3.39 11.38
N VAL A 147 -3.71 -4.06 10.76
CA VAL A 147 -2.35 -3.56 10.56
C VAL A 147 -2.00 -3.76 9.09
N ARG A 148 -1.46 -2.73 8.45
CA ARG A 148 -1.02 -2.80 7.06
C ARG A 148 0.46 -2.48 6.91
N PHE A 149 1.17 -3.36 6.22
CA PHE A 149 2.54 -3.11 5.77
C PHE A 149 2.60 -3.17 4.25
N ALA A 150 2.75 -2.00 3.62
CA ALA A 150 2.67 -1.85 2.16
C ALA A 150 1.33 -2.38 1.62
N ASP A 151 1.34 -3.45 0.84
CA ASP A 151 0.20 -4.10 0.21
C ASP A 151 -0.36 -5.30 1.00
N ASN A 152 0.21 -5.64 2.16
CA ASN A 152 -0.28 -6.71 3.01
C ASN A 152 -1.14 -6.15 4.17
N TYR A 153 -2.40 -6.59 4.24
CA TYR A 153 -3.35 -6.34 5.33
C TYR A 153 -3.43 -7.55 6.27
N CYS A 154 -3.32 -7.31 7.56
CA CYS A 154 -3.63 -8.28 8.60
C CYS A 154 -4.79 -7.76 9.46
N LEU A 155 -5.93 -8.44 9.44
CA LEU A 155 -7.09 -8.12 10.27
C LEU A 155 -7.22 -9.12 11.43
N PHE A 156 -7.17 -8.62 12.67
CA PHE A 156 -7.09 -9.42 13.88
C PHE A 156 -8.47 -9.70 14.49
N CYS A 157 -8.79 -10.98 14.63
CA CYS A 157 -10.10 -11.53 14.96
C CYS A 157 -10.01 -12.51 16.14
N ARG A 158 -11.12 -12.72 16.84
CA ARG A 158 -11.25 -13.62 18.00
C ARG A 158 -11.46 -15.06 17.59
N ASP A 159 -12.18 -15.28 16.50
CA ASP A 159 -12.56 -16.60 16.03
C ASP A 159 -12.58 -16.70 14.50
N SER A 160 -12.80 -17.92 14.02
CA SER A 160 -12.84 -18.26 12.61
C SER A 160 -13.94 -17.52 11.84
N SER A 161 -15.13 -17.37 12.44
CA SER A 161 -16.27 -16.70 11.80
C SER A 161 -15.95 -15.23 11.56
N GLU A 162 -15.47 -14.55 12.60
CA GLU A 162 -15.07 -13.15 12.50
C GLU A 162 -13.92 -12.95 11.49
N SER A 163 -12.97 -13.90 11.41
CA SER A 163 -11.90 -13.81 10.40
C SER A 163 -12.38 -14.01 8.97
N ALA A 164 -13.41 -14.83 8.75
CA ALA A 164 -14.03 -14.97 7.43
C ALA A 164 -14.79 -13.70 7.03
N GLU A 165 -15.52 -13.09 7.98
CA GLU A 165 -16.19 -11.79 7.78
C GLU A 165 -15.18 -10.67 7.50
N ALA A 166 -14.05 -10.66 8.21
CA ALA A 166 -12.97 -9.70 8.00
C ALA A 166 -12.32 -9.88 6.61
N MET A 167 -12.08 -11.12 6.18
CA MET A 167 -11.59 -11.43 4.83
C MET A 167 -12.56 -10.96 3.74
N ALA A 168 -13.87 -11.19 3.94
CA ALA A 168 -14.90 -10.69 3.03
C ALA A 168 -14.91 -9.15 3.00
N SER A 169 -14.77 -8.50 4.16
CA SER A 169 -14.75 -7.03 4.27
C SER A 169 -13.58 -6.40 3.51
N VAL A 170 -12.34 -6.93 3.69
CA VAL A 170 -11.18 -6.44 2.92
C VAL A 170 -11.30 -6.73 1.43
N THR A 171 -11.88 -7.88 1.05
CA THR A 171 -12.13 -8.21 -0.35
C THR A 171 -13.10 -7.24 -1.01
N VAL A 172 -14.22 -6.93 -0.35
CA VAL A 172 -15.20 -5.94 -0.82
C VAL A 172 -14.56 -4.55 -0.90
N ALA A 173 -13.82 -4.15 0.13
CA ALA A 173 -13.15 -2.85 0.15
C ALA A 173 -12.14 -2.71 -1.02
N LEU A 174 -11.33 -3.74 -1.28
CA LEU A 174 -10.41 -3.76 -2.42
C LEU A 174 -11.14 -3.65 -3.76
N ALA A 175 -12.26 -4.37 -3.91
CA ALA A 175 -13.05 -4.35 -5.15
C ALA A 175 -13.57 -2.94 -5.49
N THR A 176 -13.90 -2.11 -4.49
CA THR A 176 -14.30 -0.70 -4.73
C THR A 176 -13.21 0.14 -5.41
N CYS A 177 -11.96 -0.31 -5.30
CA CYS A 177 -10.78 0.32 -5.90
C CYS A 177 -10.23 -0.45 -7.12
N GLY A 178 -10.99 -1.41 -7.65
CA GLY A 178 -10.57 -2.26 -8.76
C GLY A 178 -9.40 -3.18 -8.41
N LEU A 179 -9.27 -3.54 -7.13
CA LEU A 179 -8.23 -4.42 -6.60
C LEU A 179 -8.84 -5.72 -6.08
N GLU A 180 -8.01 -6.73 -5.92
CA GLU A 180 -8.41 -8.02 -5.34
C GLU A 180 -7.28 -8.59 -4.46
N PRO A 181 -7.61 -9.44 -3.47
CA PRO A 181 -6.61 -10.23 -2.76
C PRO A 181 -5.90 -11.21 -3.71
N HIS A 182 -4.62 -11.48 -3.44
CA HIS A 182 -3.85 -12.48 -4.15
C HIS A 182 -4.30 -13.87 -3.70
N PRO A 183 -4.76 -14.76 -4.59
CA PRO A 183 -5.40 -16.02 -4.23
C PRO A 183 -4.46 -16.96 -3.44
N ASP A 184 -3.20 -17.05 -3.85
CA ASP A 184 -2.26 -17.99 -3.22
C ASP A 184 -1.55 -17.44 -1.96
N LYS A 185 -1.67 -16.14 -1.70
CA LYS A 185 -0.99 -15.48 -0.59
C LYS A 185 -1.94 -15.02 0.50
N SER A 186 -3.22 -14.92 0.18
CA SER A 186 -4.25 -14.51 1.13
C SER A 186 -4.84 -15.73 1.82
N GLN A 187 -4.89 -15.71 3.14
CA GLN A 187 -5.35 -16.84 3.94
C GLN A 187 -5.86 -16.41 5.31
N ILE A 188 -6.69 -17.26 5.92
CA ILE A 188 -7.04 -17.15 7.33
C ILE A 188 -6.04 -17.99 8.12
N ARG A 189 -5.44 -17.39 9.14
CA ARG A 189 -4.45 -18.02 10.00
C ARG A 189 -4.95 -18.05 11.45
N SER A 190 -4.69 -19.14 12.16
CA SER A 190 -5.00 -19.29 13.59
C SER A 190 -3.74 -19.56 14.40
N GLY A 191 -3.63 -18.99 15.60
CA GLY A 191 -2.49 -19.25 16.49
C GLY A 191 -1.17 -18.68 15.99
N VAL A 192 -1.24 -17.55 15.27
CA VAL A 192 -0.10 -16.89 14.64
C VAL A 192 0.76 -16.14 15.66
N ASN A 193 2.08 -16.16 15.48
CA ASN A 193 2.97 -15.25 16.18
C ASN A 193 3.22 -14.00 15.33
N ALA A 194 3.47 -12.85 15.98
CA ALA A 194 3.62 -11.59 15.26
C ALA A 194 4.75 -11.68 14.20
N GLU A 195 5.86 -12.34 14.54
CA GLU A 195 7.03 -12.55 13.68
C GLU A 195 6.74 -13.31 12.38
N ASP A 196 5.65 -14.07 12.31
CA ASP A 196 5.23 -14.81 11.12
C ASP A 196 4.49 -13.90 10.12
N LEU A 197 4.08 -12.69 10.56
CA LEU A 197 3.35 -11.70 9.76
C LEU A 197 4.30 -10.77 9.01
N PHE A 198 3.86 -10.28 7.85
CA PHE A 198 4.62 -9.38 6.98
C PHE A 198 5.99 -9.93 6.52
N LEU A 199 6.20 -11.25 6.65
CA LEU A 199 7.32 -11.93 6.03
C LEU A 199 7.11 -11.91 4.52
N ILE A 200 8.14 -11.50 3.80
CA ILE A 200 8.14 -11.65 2.34
C ILE A 200 8.42 -13.14 2.11
N ALA A 201 7.37 -13.93 1.89
CA ALA A 201 7.50 -15.36 1.66
C ALA A 201 8.56 -15.62 0.58
N GLY A 202 9.52 -16.49 0.90
CA GLY A 202 10.17 -17.37 -0.06
C GLY A 202 9.40 -18.67 -0.08
#